data_AF-A0A4R1YFY4-F1
#
_entry.id   AF-A0A4R1YFY4-F1
#
_cell.length_a   1.000
_cell.length_b   1.000
_cell.length_c   1.000
_cell.angle_alpha   90.00
_cell.angle_beta   90.00
_cell.angle_gamma   90.00
#
_symmetry.space_group_name_H-M   'P 1'
#
loop_
_entity.id
_entity.type
_entity.pdbx_description
1 polymer ?
#
loop_
_entity_poly.entity_id
_entity_poly.type
_entity_poly.pdbx_seq_one_letter_code
_entity_poly.pdbx_strand_id
1 'polypeptide(L)'
;MNPGEKPCKVIGIAVGLLAMSLVPAWASCKSAMSSPQWPDVARAISTAQLCEQLPVGPNRTSSFKVVSADVCSTGDSLASIKATALLTCETGDDALFQMEPVEGKVVATVSLDVGACRITDTHIEIDGEIGSLLSRLPDTQDFGRNWAQSQLTRLCQLR
;
A
#
# COMPACT_ATOMS: atom_id res chain seq x y z
N MET A 1 -41.84 20.09 -57.58
CA MET A 1 -42.11 18.66 -57.80
C MET A 1 -40.81 17.91 -57.61
N ASN A 2 -40.72 17.00 -56.63
CA ASN A 2 -39.69 15.93 -56.58
C ASN A 2 -39.97 14.91 -57.73
N PRO A 3 -39.04 14.03 -58.18
CA PRO A 3 -38.06 13.28 -57.38
C PRO A 3 -36.70 12.93 -58.07
N GLY A 4 -35.79 12.25 -57.35
CA GLY A 4 -34.70 11.49 -57.99
C GLY A 4 -33.44 11.28 -57.16
N GLU A 5 -33.51 10.43 -56.13
CA GLU A 5 -32.40 9.97 -55.30
C GLU A 5 -31.30 9.21 -56.08
N LYS A 6 -30.02 9.39 -55.69
CA LYS A 6 -28.98 8.35 -55.78
C LYS A 6 -28.09 8.39 -54.51
N PRO A 7 -27.72 7.22 -53.95
CA PRO A 7 -27.14 7.10 -52.62
C PRO A 7 -25.65 7.45 -52.59
N CYS A 8 -25.28 8.50 -51.85
CA CYS A 8 -23.90 8.70 -51.45
C CYS A 8 -23.52 7.64 -50.42
N LYS A 9 -22.66 6.72 -50.85
CA LYS A 9 -22.03 5.68 -50.07
C LYS A 9 -21.18 6.35 -48.98
N VAL A 10 -21.75 6.56 -47.80
CA VAL A 10 -21.03 7.07 -46.63
C VAL A 10 -20.04 5.99 -46.22
N ILE A 11 -18.79 6.19 -46.61
CA ILE A 11 -17.65 5.43 -46.13
C ILE A 11 -17.61 5.66 -44.62
N GLY A 12 -17.99 4.63 -43.86
CA GLY A 12 -17.90 4.62 -42.42
C GLY A 12 -16.46 4.85 -42.01
N ILE A 13 -16.16 6.05 -41.51
CA ILE A 13 -14.94 6.32 -40.78
C ILE A 13 -15.10 5.57 -39.45
N ALA A 14 -14.52 4.38 -39.39
CA ALA A 14 -14.28 3.70 -38.13
C ALA A 14 -13.32 4.60 -37.33
N VAL A 15 -13.88 5.39 -36.42
CA VAL A 15 -13.12 6.00 -35.34
C VAL A 15 -12.68 4.84 -34.46
N GLY A 16 -11.53 4.26 -34.80
CA GLY A 16 -10.79 3.38 -33.92
C GLY A 16 -10.37 4.19 -32.71
N LEU A 17 -11.23 4.22 -31.69
CA LEU A 17 -10.85 4.57 -30.34
C LEU A 17 -9.70 3.64 -29.96
N LEU A 18 -8.48 4.16 -30.04
CA LEU A 18 -7.33 3.67 -29.31
C LEU A 18 -7.67 3.77 -27.82
N ALA A 19 -8.46 2.84 -27.33
CA ALA A 19 -8.42 2.46 -25.93
C ALA A 19 -7.05 1.82 -25.73
N MET A 20 -6.02 2.65 -25.57
CA MET A 20 -4.83 2.22 -24.86
C MET A 20 -5.35 1.76 -23.51
N SER A 21 -5.48 0.44 -23.33
CA SER A 21 -5.69 -0.15 -22.04
C SER A 21 -4.52 0.31 -21.19
N LEU A 22 -4.77 1.34 -20.37
CA LEU A 22 -3.93 1.68 -19.23
C LEU A 22 -4.04 0.48 -18.31
N VAL A 23 -3.26 -0.56 -18.62
CA VAL A 23 -3.04 -1.65 -17.69
C VAL A 23 -2.52 -0.96 -16.43
N PRO A 24 -3.16 -1.15 -15.26
CA PRO A 24 -2.71 -0.49 -14.04
C PRO A 24 -1.21 -0.67 -13.90
N ALA A 25 -0.47 0.36 -13.50
CA ALA A 25 1.00 0.30 -13.39
C ALA A 25 1.50 -0.88 -12.52
N TRP A 26 0.61 -1.48 -11.72
CA TRP A 26 0.87 -2.67 -10.90
C TRP A 26 0.37 -4.01 -11.44
N ALA A 27 -0.24 -4.05 -12.62
CA ALA A 27 -0.80 -5.28 -13.18
C ALA A 27 0.25 -6.32 -13.60
N SER A 28 1.53 -5.90 -13.74
CA SER A 28 2.65 -6.79 -14.02
C SER A 28 3.42 -7.23 -12.76
N CYS A 29 2.94 -6.85 -11.58
CA CYS A 29 3.62 -7.10 -10.32
C CYS A 29 3.27 -8.48 -9.75
N LYS A 30 4.20 -9.05 -8.99
CA LYS A 30 4.01 -10.35 -8.34
C LYS A 30 3.56 -10.16 -6.92
N SER A 31 2.57 -10.94 -6.48
CA SER A 31 2.16 -10.93 -5.08
C SER A 31 3.27 -11.50 -4.19
N ALA A 32 3.77 -10.69 -3.26
CA ALA A 32 4.73 -11.10 -2.23
C ALA A 32 4.12 -12.13 -1.27
N MET A 33 2.79 -12.11 -1.10
CA MET A 33 2.07 -13.02 -0.22
C MET A 33 2.13 -14.48 -0.67
N SER A 34 2.40 -14.72 -1.95
CA SER A 34 2.60 -16.05 -2.51
C SER A 34 4.01 -16.61 -2.31
N SER A 35 4.93 -15.81 -1.76
CA SER A 35 6.33 -16.23 -1.57
C SER A 35 6.51 -17.14 -0.34
N PRO A 36 7.46 -18.08 -0.35
CA PRO A 36 7.74 -18.95 0.80
C PRO A 36 8.14 -18.19 2.07
N GLN A 37 8.77 -17.02 1.92
CA GLN A 37 9.18 -16.17 3.04
C GLN A 37 8.06 -15.27 3.60
N TRP A 38 6.86 -15.28 3.00
CA TRP A 38 5.74 -14.46 3.44
C TRP A 38 5.36 -14.64 4.92
N PRO A 39 5.33 -15.86 5.49
CA PRO A 39 4.96 -16.04 6.90
C PRO A 39 5.86 -15.26 7.87
N ASP A 40 7.17 -15.19 7.58
CA ASP A 40 8.11 -14.44 8.43
C ASP A 40 7.95 -12.93 8.26
N VAL A 41 7.68 -12.47 7.04
CA VAL A 41 7.37 -11.06 6.75
C VAL A 41 6.07 -10.64 7.44
N ALA A 42 5.01 -11.44 7.31
CA ALA A 42 3.72 -11.20 7.96
C ALA A 42 3.86 -11.16 9.48
N ARG A 43 4.67 -12.05 10.07
CA ARG A 43 4.99 -12.02 11.49
C ARG A 43 5.71 -10.74 11.88
N ALA A 44 6.73 -10.33 11.14
CA ALA A 44 7.43 -9.07 11.41
C ALA A 44 6.47 -7.88 11.35
N ILE A 45 5.61 -7.80 10.32
CA ILE A 45 4.61 -6.74 10.18
C ILE A 45 3.61 -6.75 11.35
N SER A 46 3.18 -7.92 11.82
CA SER A 46 2.24 -8.00 12.95
C SER A 46 2.80 -7.47 14.28
N THR A 47 4.12 -7.30 14.38
CA THR A 47 4.77 -6.66 15.54
C THR A 47 4.81 -5.13 15.45
N ALA A 48 4.32 -4.53 14.36
CA ALA A 48 4.26 -3.09 14.22
C ALA A 48 3.24 -2.50 15.21
N GLN A 49 3.74 -1.66 16.11
CA GLN A 49 2.97 -0.96 17.14
C GLN A 49 2.65 0.46 16.68
N LEU A 50 1.69 0.58 15.75
CA LEU A 50 1.35 1.86 15.12
C LEU A 50 0.42 2.71 15.98
N CYS A 51 -0.56 2.10 16.64
CA CYS A 51 -1.50 2.82 17.50
C CYS A 51 -0.83 3.37 18.76
N GLU A 52 0.23 2.73 19.22
CA GLU A 52 1.05 3.13 20.37
C GLU A 52 1.76 4.48 20.14
N GLN A 53 1.89 4.91 18.89
CA GLN A 53 2.43 6.24 18.54
C GLN A 53 1.38 7.35 18.65
N LEU A 54 0.09 7.04 18.87
CA LEU A 54 -0.95 8.04 19.01
C LEU A 54 -0.83 8.75 20.36
N PRO A 55 -0.62 10.08 20.38
CA PRO A 55 -0.50 10.82 21.64
C PRO A 55 -1.84 10.89 22.40
N VAL A 56 -2.97 10.75 21.69
CA VAL A 56 -4.33 10.71 22.24
C VAL A 56 -5.19 9.73 21.45
N GLY A 57 -6.03 8.94 22.13
CA GLY A 57 -6.95 7.98 21.50
C GLY A 57 -6.62 6.51 21.80
N PRO A 58 -7.13 5.55 21.01
CA PRO A 58 -6.86 4.12 21.19
C PRO A 58 -5.38 3.83 20.93
N ASN A 59 -4.62 3.66 22.01
CA ASN A 59 -3.16 3.63 22.04
C ASN A 59 -2.57 2.21 21.95
N ARG A 60 -3.37 1.21 21.57
CA ARG A 60 -2.94 -0.18 21.48
C ARG A 60 -3.30 -0.76 20.12
N THR A 61 -2.34 -1.39 19.46
CA THR A 61 -2.60 -2.15 18.23
C THR A 61 -3.19 -3.51 18.60
N SER A 62 -4.48 -3.72 18.34
CA SER A 62 -5.17 -5.00 18.58
C SER A 62 -4.99 -5.98 17.42
N SER A 63 -5.04 -5.46 16.18
CA SER A 63 -4.87 -6.27 14.96
C SER A 63 -4.17 -5.48 13.87
N PHE A 64 -3.22 -6.12 13.18
CA PHE A 64 -2.61 -5.63 11.95
C PHE A 64 -2.61 -6.76 10.91
N LYS A 65 -3.51 -6.69 9.92
CA LYS A 65 -3.72 -7.74 8.93
C LYS A 65 -3.41 -7.23 7.53
N VAL A 66 -2.37 -7.77 6.91
CA VAL A 66 -2.08 -7.49 5.50
C VAL A 66 -3.08 -8.21 4.60
N VAL A 67 -3.75 -7.46 3.73
CA VAL A 67 -4.74 -7.97 2.76
C VAL A 67 -4.16 -8.10 1.36
N SER A 68 -3.18 -7.27 1.00
CA SER A 68 -2.42 -7.41 -0.24
C SER A 68 -0.98 -6.93 -0.06
N ALA A 69 -0.06 -7.56 -0.76
CA ALA A 69 1.31 -7.10 -0.89
C ALA A 69 1.84 -7.52 -2.27
N ASP A 70 2.12 -6.53 -3.12
CA ASP A 70 2.57 -6.69 -4.49
C ASP A 70 3.94 -6.07 -4.67
N VAL A 71 4.84 -6.79 -5.36
CA VAL A 71 6.21 -6.38 -5.64
C VAL A 71 6.39 -6.24 -7.15
N CYS A 72 6.82 -5.07 -7.55
CA CYS A 72 7.10 -4.68 -8.91
C CYS A 72 8.61 -4.48 -9.05
N SER A 73 9.28 -5.25 -9.91
CA SER A 73 10.67 -4.94 -10.26
C SER A 73 10.67 -3.87 -11.35
N THR A 74 11.40 -2.78 -11.14
CA THR A 74 11.45 -1.64 -12.08
C THR A 74 12.73 -1.61 -12.92
N GLY A 75 13.60 -2.62 -12.80
CA GLY A 75 14.91 -2.69 -13.45
C GLY A 75 16.05 -2.28 -12.51
N ASP A 76 17.31 -2.59 -12.87
CA ASP A 76 18.54 -2.13 -12.19
C ASP A 76 18.49 -2.21 -10.65
N SER A 77 18.21 -3.39 -10.11
CA SER A 77 18.07 -3.69 -8.68
C SER A 77 17.01 -2.88 -7.91
N LEU A 78 16.19 -2.07 -8.59
CA LEU A 78 15.08 -1.35 -7.99
C LEU A 78 13.81 -2.20 -7.96
N ALA A 79 13.10 -2.12 -6.84
CA ALA A 79 11.78 -2.68 -6.67
C ALA A 79 10.85 -1.66 -5.99
N SER A 80 9.58 -1.68 -6.40
CA SER A 80 8.50 -0.99 -5.70
C SER A 80 7.59 -2.04 -5.07
N ILE A 81 7.23 -1.83 -3.82
CA ILE A 81 6.34 -2.68 -3.05
C ILE A 81 5.11 -1.86 -2.73
N LYS A 82 3.93 -2.39 -3.03
CA LYS A 82 2.67 -1.86 -2.52
C LYS A 82 2.02 -2.88 -1.59
N ALA A 83 1.76 -2.49 -0.36
CA ALA A 83 1.02 -3.30 0.60
C ALA A 83 -0.24 -2.58 1.07
N THR A 84 -1.31 -3.32 1.25
CA THR A 84 -2.53 -2.85 1.91
C THR A 84 -2.79 -3.71 3.13
N ALA A 85 -3.08 -3.07 4.26
CA ALA A 85 -3.38 -3.72 5.52
C ALA A 85 -4.59 -3.09 6.20
N LEU A 86 -5.26 -3.88 7.04
CA LEU A 86 -6.29 -3.44 7.96
C LEU A 86 -5.69 -3.38 9.36
N LEU A 87 -5.85 -2.23 10.01
CA LEU A 87 -5.38 -1.94 11.35
C LEU A 87 -6.59 -1.75 12.25
N THR A 88 -6.56 -2.35 13.43
CA THR A 88 -7.53 -2.11 14.50
C THR A 88 -6.78 -1.59 15.71
N CYS A 89 -7.12 -0.37 16.14
CA CYS A 89 -6.63 0.23 17.37
C CYS A 89 -7.69 0.11 18.46
N GLU A 90 -7.26 -0.24 19.66
CA GLU A 90 -8.08 -0.28 20.86
C GLU A 90 -7.44 0.56 21.96
N THR A 91 -8.22 0.89 22.99
CA THR A 91 -7.67 1.53 24.18
C THR A 91 -6.97 0.48 25.05
N GLY A 92 -5.81 0.83 25.61
CA GLY A 92 -5.13 -0.03 26.58
C GLY A 92 -5.98 -0.37 27.79
N ASP A 93 -5.70 -1.52 28.40
CA ASP A 93 -6.39 -2.00 29.62
C ASP A 93 -6.18 -1.06 30.82
N ASP A 94 -5.18 -0.19 30.74
CA ASP A 94 -4.78 0.84 31.70
C ASP A 94 -5.51 2.18 31.53
N ALA A 95 -6.34 2.33 30.49
CA ALA A 95 -7.05 3.58 30.24
C ALA A 95 -8.28 3.78 31.12
N LEU A 96 -8.46 5.02 31.58
CA LEU A 96 -9.58 5.42 32.44
C LEU A 96 -10.94 5.30 31.75
N PHE A 97 -10.98 5.36 30.41
CA PHE A 97 -12.19 5.22 29.60
C PHE A 97 -11.93 4.24 28.46
N GLN A 98 -12.70 3.16 28.45
CA GLN A 98 -12.71 2.21 27.36
C GLN A 98 -13.45 2.84 26.17
N MET A 99 -12.82 2.83 24.99
CA MET A 99 -13.42 3.32 23.75
C MET A 99 -13.72 2.15 22.83
N GLU A 100 -14.66 2.33 21.91
CA GLU A 100 -14.87 1.32 20.87
C GLU A 100 -13.61 1.17 19.99
N PRO A 101 -13.29 -0.04 19.53
CA PRO A 101 -12.18 -0.28 18.63
C PRO A 101 -12.34 0.57 17.36
N VAL A 102 -11.25 1.21 16.94
CA VAL A 102 -11.23 2.01 15.73
C VAL A 102 -10.49 1.24 14.65
N GLU A 103 -11.08 1.19 13.45
CA GLU A 103 -10.49 0.51 12.30
C GLU A 103 -9.90 1.52 11.30
N GLY A 104 -8.81 1.13 10.66
CA GLY A 104 -8.12 1.90 9.64
C GLY A 104 -7.58 1.01 8.54
N LYS A 105 -7.44 1.56 7.34
CA LYS A 105 -6.81 0.88 6.20
C LYS A 105 -5.50 1.57 5.90
N VAL A 106 -4.40 0.83 6.02
CA VAL A 106 -3.04 1.32 5.74
C VAL A 106 -2.65 0.85 4.34
N VAL A 107 -2.31 1.78 3.46
CA VAL A 107 -1.73 1.51 2.14
C VAL A 107 -0.30 2.05 2.15
N ALA A 108 0.68 1.17 2.14
CA ALA A 108 2.08 1.53 2.08
C ALA A 108 2.64 1.27 0.68
N THR A 109 3.30 2.26 0.10
CA THR A 109 4.10 2.13 -1.13
C THR A 109 5.55 2.42 -0.77
N VAL A 110 6.44 1.47 -1.03
CA VAL A 110 7.86 1.55 -0.69
C VAL A 110 8.68 1.31 -1.94
N SER A 111 9.60 2.19 -2.26
CA SER A 111 10.60 1.95 -3.30
C SER A 111 11.93 1.63 -2.64
N LEU A 112 12.60 0.58 -3.10
CA LEU A 112 13.85 0.11 -2.54
C LEU A 112 14.83 -0.29 -3.64
N ASP A 113 16.10 -0.08 -3.33
CA ASP A 113 17.24 -0.61 -4.06
C ASP A 113 17.70 -1.87 -3.33
N VAL A 114 17.44 -3.02 -3.96
CA VAL A 114 17.80 -4.34 -3.44
C VAL A 114 19.31 -4.53 -3.45
N GLY A 115 20.03 -3.91 -4.40
CA GLY A 115 21.48 -4.02 -4.52
C GLY A 115 22.21 -3.22 -3.46
N ALA A 116 21.70 -2.04 -3.13
CA ALA A 116 22.20 -1.19 -2.06
C ALA A 116 21.53 -1.45 -0.69
N CYS A 117 20.58 -2.39 -0.61
CA CYS A 117 19.80 -2.71 0.60
C CYS A 117 19.19 -1.48 1.28
N ARG A 118 18.65 -0.56 0.47
CA ARG A 118 18.22 0.75 0.93
C ARG A 118 16.83 1.09 0.41
N ILE A 119 15.98 1.57 1.30
CA ILE A 119 14.71 2.20 0.93
C ILE A 119 15.00 3.59 0.36
N THR A 120 14.61 3.80 -0.89
CA THR A 120 14.80 5.08 -1.60
C THR A 120 13.63 6.01 -1.41
N ASP A 121 12.41 5.48 -1.30
CA ASP A 121 11.19 6.25 -1.12
C ASP A 121 10.17 5.45 -0.28
N THR A 122 9.36 6.15 0.51
CA THR A 122 8.30 5.54 1.31
C THR A 122 7.13 6.50 1.38
N HIS A 123 5.96 5.98 1.03
CA HIS A 123 4.71 6.71 1.09
C HIS A 123 3.67 5.84 1.77
N ILE A 124 3.23 6.26 2.96
CA ILE A 124 2.18 5.58 3.72
C ILE A 124 0.92 6.43 3.66
N GLU A 125 -0.15 5.87 3.12
CA GLU A 125 -1.50 6.41 3.18
C GLU A 125 -2.28 5.63 4.22
N ILE A 126 -2.98 6.33 5.11
CA ILE A 126 -3.84 5.70 6.10
C ILE A 126 -5.22 6.30 5.90
N ASP A 127 -6.15 5.46 5.47
CA ASP A 127 -7.56 5.80 5.28
C ASP A 127 -8.38 5.39 6.51
N GLY A 128 -9.52 6.05 6.70
CA GLY A 128 -10.42 5.83 7.83
C GLY A 128 -10.21 6.81 8.97
N GLU A 129 -10.89 6.55 10.09
CA GLU A 129 -10.94 7.49 11.23
C GLU A 129 -9.56 7.66 11.88
N ILE A 130 -8.81 6.55 12.02
CA ILE A 130 -7.39 6.51 12.40
C ILE A 130 -6.49 7.25 11.39
N GLY A 131 -6.86 7.22 10.11
CA GLY A 131 -6.11 7.84 9.03
C GLY A 131 -5.92 9.33 9.25
N SER A 132 -6.97 10.02 9.68
CA SER A 132 -6.89 11.45 10.02
C SER A 132 -5.99 11.73 11.23
N LEU A 133 -5.81 10.78 12.14
CA LEU A 133 -5.02 10.93 13.37
C LEU A 133 -3.54 10.63 13.11
N LEU A 134 -3.25 9.52 12.42
CA LEU A 134 -1.88 9.08 12.14
C LEU A 134 -1.21 9.87 11.00
N SER A 135 -1.97 10.30 9.98
CA SER A 135 -1.43 11.12 8.88
C SER A 135 -1.01 12.53 9.31
N ARG A 136 -1.52 13.00 10.46
CA ARG A 136 -1.14 14.29 11.07
C ARG A 136 0.12 14.21 11.93
N LEU A 137 0.65 13.02 12.18
CA LEU A 137 1.87 12.82 12.93
C LEU A 137 3.05 12.72 11.94
N PRO A 138 3.94 13.73 11.88
CA PRO A 138 5.14 13.65 11.04
C PRO A 138 6.01 12.44 11.39
N ASP A 139 5.97 12.03 12.67
CA ASP A 139 6.71 10.88 13.18
C ASP A 139 6.22 9.53 12.63
N THR A 140 4.99 9.41 12.11
CA THR A 140 4.46 8.14 11.59
C THR A 140 5.18 7.69 10.32
N GLN A 141 5.46 8.63 9.42
CA GLN A 141 6.19 8.31 8.18
C GLN A 141 7.64 7.93 8.49
N ASP A 142 8.29 8.69 9.38
CA ASP A 142 9.66 8.42 9.78
C ASP A 142 9.79 7.11 10.57
N PHE A 143 8.84 6.83 11.48
CA PHE A 143 8.75 5.56 12.19
C PHE A 143 8.57 4.39 11.22
N GLY A 144 7.60 4.48 10.32
CA GLY A 144 7.32 3.44 9.31
C GLY A 144 8.53 3.18 8.41
N ARG A 145 9.20 4.24 7.96
CA ARG A 145 10.42 4.15 7.15
C ARG A 145 11.58 3.53 7.93
N ASN A 146 11.84 3.97 9.16
CA ASN A 146 12.93 3.44 10.01
C ASN A 146 12.70 1.96 10.35
N TRP A 147 11.47 1.61 10.70
CA TRP A 147 11.08 0.22 10.93
C TRP A 147 11.28 -0.61 9.66
N ALA A 148 10.79 -0.16 8.51
CA ALA A 148 10.94 -0.89 7.24
C ALA A 148 12.42 -1.05 6.84
N GLN A 149 13.23 -0.01 7.02
CA GLN A 149 14.67 -0.07 6.75
C GLN A 149 15.37 -1.06 7.68
N SER A 150 14.96 -1.16 8.95
CA SER A 150 15.50 -2.15 9.89
C SER A 150 15.21 -3.59 9.46
N GLN A 151 14.00 -3.86 8.96
CA GLN A 151 13.63 -5.19 8.46
C GLN A 151 14.35 -5.52 7.16
N LEU A 152 14.46 -4.56 6.23
CA LEU A 152 15.21 -4.73 4.98
C LEU A 152 16.69 -5.06 5.26
N THR A 153 17.30 -4.34 6.21
CA THR A 153 18.70 -4.57 6.62
C THR A 153 18.89 -5.99 7.15
N ARG A 154 17.96 -6.49 7.98
CA ARG A 154 18.00 -7.86 8.49
C ARG A 154 17.89 -8.89 7.37
N LEU A 155 16.97 -8.69 6.42
CA LEU A 155 16.81 -9.60 5.28
C LEU A 155 18.05 -9.62 4.38
N CYS A 156 18.70 -8.48 4.19
CA CYS A 156 19.94 -8.39 3.42
C CYS A 156 21.13 -9.08 4.10
N GLN A 157 21.19 -9.12 5.43
CA GLN A 157 22.24 -9.81 6.17
C GLN A 157 22.13 -11.34 6.10
N LEU A 158 20.96 -11.86 5.72
CA LEU A 158 20.72 -13.30 5.56
C LEU A 158 21.06 -13.80 4.15
N ARG A 159 21.50 -12.92 3.24
CA ARG A 159 21.85 -13.20 1.85
C ARG A 159 23.37 -13.31 1.69
#